data_AF-A0A7S3W8S1-F1
#
_entry.id   AF-A0A7S3W8S1-F1
#
_cell.length_a   1.000
_cell.length_b   1.000
_cell.length_c   1.000
_cell.angle_alpha   90.00
_cell.angle_beta   90.00
_cell.angle_gamma   90.00
#
_symmetry.space_group_name_H-M   'P 1'
#
loop_
_entity.id
_entity.type
_entity.pdbx_description
1 polymer ?
#
loop_
_entity_poly.entity_id
_entity_poly.type
_entity_poly.pdbx_seq_one_letter_code
_entity_poly.pdbx_strand_id
1 'polypeptide(L)'
;MMLSSMVGPFCLSWTSLQQREGGTASNFARSLDGEKDMSELGFGRIWTSPAAAGSNAGLGGGLAWAWDPHLCAALLPVMRENAAGLDLVTCSDLRSSFERALAAWERVHRRISFHEVQCDLRPGEAWTDACPRVELWVTSFAGSSSPPPPPAHDGDQVASTDPVYAYSSQLGRLLRLTNGVELQSHSTVEIVRAQIVFGGGSDVCWYLDSWFCGALHALRDSLFLTIGAALWGAFSFSLIYWLLRLWHARRFGVGARHWSGIAATVWLVLLVAPVPLLRGVIAPCRECFDFEAASVHEVGHALGLGHPNGGGANVYQRALAAGLPLNASECLNPWRGVRQGTPPGAAIDAEAGCSPAGEGEGE
;
A
#
# COMPACT_ATOMS: atom_id res chain seq x y z
N MET A 1 -27.69 -9.46 -0.83
CA MET A 1 -27.13 -10.66 -0.16
C MET A 1 -26.10 -11.27 -1.08
N MET A 2 -25.00 -11.78 -0.50
CA MET A 2 -23.72 -12.22 -1.12
C MET A 2 -22.65 -11.12 -1.31
N LEU A 3 -22.18 -10.61 -0.17
CA LEU A 3 -20.77 -10.23 0.03
C LEU A 3 -20.10 -11.47 0.64
N SER A 4 -19.51 -12.33 -0.20
CA SER A 4 -18.68 -13.44 0.26
C SER A 4 -17.37 -13.40 -0.52
N SER A 5 -16.31 -13.05 0.23
CA SER A 5 -14.98 -13.67 0.15
C SER A 5 -14.35 -13.78 -1.24
N MET A 6 -13.57 -12.75 -1.60
CA MET A 6 -12.32 -12.94 -2.34
C MET A 6 -11.19 -12.30 -1.54
N VAL A 7 -10.93 -12.88 -0.37
CA VAL A 7 -9.64 -12.73 0.31
C VAL A 7 -8.87 -13.96 -0.13
N GLY A 8 -7.96 -13.81 -1.11
CA GLY A 8 -6.90 -14.80 -1.30
C GLY A 8 -6.12 -14.96 0.01
N PRO A 9 -5.34 -16.04 0.20
CA PRO A 9 -4.57 -16.24 1.43
C PRO A 9 -3.38 -15.27 1.43
N PHE A 10 -3.65 -13.97 1.63
CA PHE A 10 -2.61 -13.01 1.95
C PHE A 10 -2.14 -13.34 3.35
N CYS A 11 -0.83 -13.53 3.51
CA CYS A 11 -0.22 -13.52 4.83
C CYS A 11 -0.57 -12.18 5.48
N LEU A 12 -1.51 -12.19 6.43
CA LEU A 12 -1.71 -11.10 7.35
C LEU A 12 -0.59 -11.18 8.40
N SER A 13 0.65 -10.99 7.95
CA SER A 13 1.81 -10.84 8.83
C SER A 13 2.35 -9.42 8.74
N TRP A 14 2.63 -8.85 9.90
CA TRP A 14 3.21 -7.53 10.05
C TRP A 14 4.20 -7.59 11.20
N THR A 15 5.31 -6.88 11.09
CA THR A 15 6.26 -6.75 12.19
C THR A 15 6.20 -5.29 12.61
N SER A 16 5.79 -4.97 13.82
CA SER A 16 5.80 -3.59 14.31
C SER A 16 7.22 -3.01 14.30
N LEU A 17 7.37 -1.68 14.13
CA LEU A 17 8.69 -1.02 14.27
C LEU A 17 9.31 -1.30 15.65
N GLN A 18 8.44 -1.50 16.64
CA GLN A 18 8.77 -1.98 17.99
C GLN A 18 9.47 -3.35 18.02
N GLN A 19 9.04 -4.30 17.17
CA GLN A 19 9.63 -5.63 17.10
C GLN A 19 11.00 -5.66 16.45
N ARG A 20 11.26 -4.73 15.52
CA ARG A 20 12.59 -4.55 14.94
C ARG A 20 13.60 -4.05 15.97
N GLU A 21 13.17 -3.28 16.96
CA GLU A 21 14.00 -2.74 18.05
C GLU A 21 14.05 -3.69 19.28
N GLY A 22 13.59 -4.94 19.13
CA GLY A 22 13.74 -6.00 20.15
C GLY A 22 12.50 -6.30 20.99
N GLY A 23 11.40 -5.58 20.81
CA GLY A 23 10.20 -5.78 21.62
C GLY A 23 9.25 -6.87 21.07
N THR A 24 8.87 -7.88 21.86
CA THR A 24 8.08 -9.02 21.36
C THR A 24 6.56 -8.78 21.39
N ALA A 25 5.77 -9.54 20.62
CA ALA A 25 4.29 -9.46 20.70
C ALA A 25 3.75 -9.80 22.09
N SER A 26 4.41 -10.69 22.82
CA SER A 26 4.07 -10.99 24.22
C SER A 26 4.41 -9.84 25.17
N ASN A 27 5.52 -9.13 24.93
CA ASN A 27 5.83 -7.89 25.65
C ASN A 27 4.74 -6.84 25.38
N PHE A 28 4.27 -6.71 24.14
CA PHE A 28 3.21 -5.77 23.78
C PHE A 28 1.88 -6.12 24.45
N ALA A 29 1.49 -7.41 24.44
CA ALA A 29 0.27 -7.87 25.11
C ALA A 29 0.30 -7.60 26.62
N ARG A 30 1.44 -7.84 27.29
CA ARG A 30 1.64 -7.56 28.72
C ARG A 30 1.60 -6.08 29.05
N SER A 31 2.19 -5.24 28.19
CA SER A 31 2.13 -3.79 28.37
C SER A 31 0.71 -3.25 28.17
N LEU A 32 -0.01 -3.75 27.16
CA LEU A 32 -1.44 -3.44 26.97
C LEU A 32 -2.32 -3.92 28.12
N ASP A 33 -1.89 -4.92 28.89
CA ASP A 33 -2.58 -5.39 30.10
C ASP A 33 -2.16 -4.60 31.37
N GLY A 34 -1.25 -3.64 31.24
CA GLY A 34 -0.73 -2.81 32.35
C GLY A 34 0.27 -3.53 33.25
N GLU A 35 0.81 -4.68 32.81
CA GLU A 35 1.67 -5.55 33.62
C GLU A 35 3.14 -5.10 33.64
N LYS A 36 3.61 -4.43 32.58
CA LYS A 36 4.99 -3.95 32.42
C LYS A 36 5.08 -2.67 31.60
N ASP A 37 6.05 -1.82 31.92
CA ASP A 37 6.27 -0.55 31.23
C ASP A 37 6.77 -0.76 29.78
N MET A 38 6.29 0.08 28.86
CA MET A 38 6.73 0.14 27.47
C MET A 38 8.24 0.45 27.38
N SER A 39 8.74 1.34 28.25
CA SER A 39 10.15 1.75 28.24
C SER A 39 11.10 0.64 28.72
N GLU A 40 10.65 -0.20 29.65
CA GLU A 40 11.38 -1.39 30.13
C GLU A 40 11.41 -2.54 29.10
N LEU A 41 10.56 -2.46 28.07
CA LEU A 41 10.36 -3.52 27.08
C LEU A 41 10.90 -3.16 25.68
N GLY A 42 11.63 -2.04 25.58
CA GLY A 42 12.22 -1.56 24.31
C GLY A 42 11.21 -0.87 23.39
N PHE A 43 10.06 -0.44 23.93
CA PHE A 43 8.97 0.11 23.12
C PHE A 43 8.86 1.63 23.22
N GLY A 44 8.76 2.32 22.06
CA GLY A 44 8.72 3.77 22.03
C GLY A 44 8.26 4.40 20.71
N ARG A 45 7.29 3.87 19.98
CA ARG A 45 6.78 4.53 18.75
C ARG A 45 5.33 4.14 18.56
N ILE A 46 4.42 4.89 19.17
CA ILE A 46 2.98 4.65 19.04
C ILE A 46 2.23 5.97 18.94
N TRP A 47 1.16 5.97 18.16
CA TRP A 47 0.10 6.95 18.29
C TRP A 47 -0.78 6.61 19.49
N THR A 48 -1.19 7.63 20.23
CA THR A 48 -1.85 7.47 21.53
C THR A 48 -3.30 7.93 21.44
N SER A 49 -4.19 7.33 22.22
CA SER A 49 -5.56 7.79 22.41
C SER A 49 -5.58 8.81 23.57
N PRO A 50 -6.49 9.79 23.56
CA PRO A 50 -6.61 10.69 24.70
C PRO A 50 -7.15 9.95 25.93
N ALA A 51 -6.69 10.34 27.11
CA ALA A 51 -7.20 9.83 28.39
C ALA A 51 -8.70 10.16 28.57
N ALA A 52 -9.06 11.44 28.37
CA ALA A 52 -10.43 11.92 28.47
C ALA A 52 -11.19 11.83 27.14
N ALA A 53 -12.46 11.41 27.18
CA ALA A 53 -13.30 11.23 25.99
C ALA A 53 -13.60 12.52 25.21
N GLY A 54 -13.39 13.70 25.80
CA GLY A 54 -13.56 15.01 25.15
C GLY A 54 -12.25 15.70 24.76
N SER A 55 -11.12 14.99 24.85
CA SER A 55 -9.81 15.53 24.46
C SER A 55 -9.49 15.17 23.01
N ASN A 56 -8.97 16.13 22.24
CA ASN A 56 -8.47 15.91 20.88
C ASN A 56 -6.96 15.60 20.86
N ALA A 57 -6.39 15.18 21.99
CA ALA A 57 -4.97 14.83 22.07
C ALA A 57 -4.72 13.42 21.50
N GLY A 58 -3.58 13.22 20.82
CA GLY A 58 -3.31 11.97 20.10
C GLY A 58 -4.36 11.71 19.00
N LEU A 59 -4.72 10.45 18.75
CA LEU A 59 -5.69 10.05 17.72
C LEU A 59 -7.14 10.48 17.99
N GLY A 60 -7.46 11.06 19.15
CA GLY A 60 -8.85 11.43 19.49
C GLY A 60 -9.34 12.74 18.90
N GLY A 61 -8.63 13.31 17.93
CA GLY A 61 -9.16 14.26 16.95
C GLY A 61 -9.05 13.76 15.51
N GLY A 62 -8.61 12.51 15.31
CA GLY A 62 -8.11 12.01 14.03
C GLY A 62 -6.70 12.51 13.72
N LEU A 63 -6.19 12.11 12.55
CA LEU A 63 -4.93 12.56 11.98
C LEU A 63 -5.20 13.54 10.86
N ALA A 64 -4.67 14.75 10.97
CA ALA A 64 -4.71 15.73 9.89
C ALA A 64 -3.68 15.36 8.81
N TRP A 65 -4.12 15.20 7.57
CA TRP A 65 -3.23 14.89 6.45
C TRP A 65 -3.36 15.93 5.33
N ALA A 66 -2.31 16.09 4.54
CA ALA A 66 -2.34 16.94 3.38
C ALA A 66 -1.58 16.34 2.20
N TRP A 67 -2.10 16.64 1.01
CA TRP A 67 -1.55 16.22 -0.28
C TRP A 67 -0.64 17.31 -0.83
N ASP A 68 0.60 16.96 -1.16
CA ASP A 68 1.51 17.87 -1.84
C ASP A 68 0.97 18.23 -3.24
N PRO A 69 0.75 19.53 -3.54
CA PRO A 69 0.24 19.97 -4.85
C PRO A 69 1.13 19.55 -6.02
N HIS A 70 2.42 19.27 -5.78
CA HIS A 70 3.37 18.85 -6.80
C HIS A 70 3.48 17.33 -6.95
N LEU A 71 2.85 16.54 -6.07
CA LEU A 71 2.95 15.08 -6.08
C LEU A 71 2.44 14.47 -7.39
N CYS A 72 1.29 14.93 -7.87
CA CYS A 72 0.72 14.40 -9.11
C CYS A 72 1.61 14.65 -10.33
N ALA A 73 2.29 15.79 -10.40
CA ALA A 73 3.22 16.08 -11.48
C ALA A 73 4.43 15.12 -11.48
N ALA A 74 4.82 14.61 -10.31
CA ALA A 74 5.87 13.62 -10.17
C ALA A 74 5.40 12.19 -10.48
N LEU A 75 4.16 11.83 -10.13
CA LEU A 75 3.65 10.45 -10.28
C LEU A 75 3.00 10.16 -11.62
N LEU A 76 2.23 11.09 -12.19
CA LEU A 76 1.50 10.84 -13.45
C LEU A 76 2.39 10.39 -14.61
N PRO A 77 3.63 10.91 -14.79
CA PRO A 77 4.52 10.44 -15.87
C PRO A 77 4.98 8.99 -15.73
N VAL A 78 4.96 8.43 -14.51
CA VAL A 78 5.41 7.07 -14.20
C VAL A 78 4.25 6.08 -14.03
N MET A 79 3.01 6.53 -14.21
CA MET A 79 1.81 5.68 -14.26
C MET A 79 1.74 4.97 -15.62
N ARG A 80 1.84 3.65 -15.64
CA ARG A 80 1.85 2.90 -16.91
C ARG A 80 0.50 2.84 -17.62
N GLU A 81 -0.58 3.03 -16.89
CA GLU A 81 -1.94 3.10 -17.45
C GLU A 81 -2.11 4.34 -18.35
N ASN A 82 -1.29 5.38 -18.15
CA ASN A 82 -1.22 6.54 -19.03
C ASN A 82 -0.32 6.23 -20.25
N ALA A 83 -0.82 5.37 -21.14
CA ALA A 83 -0.08 4.92 -22.33
C ALA A 83 -0.78 5.32 -23.64
N ALA A 84 0.03 5.46 -24.70
CA ALA A 84 -0.45 5.70 -26.08
C ALA A 84 -1.32 6.97 -26.25
N GLY A 85 -1.07 8.01 -25.44
CA GLY A 85 -1.79 9.28 -25.50
C GLY A 85 -3.19 9.24 -24.86
N LEU A 86 -3.49 8.19 -24.09
CA LEU A 86 -4.69 8.09 -23.26
C LEU A 86 -4.28 8.27 -21.80
N ASP A 87 -4.76 9.35 -21.19
CA ASP A 87 -4.61 9.57 -19.75
C ASP A 87 -5.76 8.85 -19.04
N LEU A 88 -5.52 7.60 -18.63
CA LEU A 88 -6.49 6.78 -17.90
C LEU A 88 -6.49 7.07 -16.39
N VAL A 89 -5.38 7.60 -15.88
CA VAL A 89 -5.19 7.96 -14.47
C VAL A 89 -5.01 9.46 -14.37
N THR A 90 -5.88 10.09 -13.60
CA THR A 90 -5.80 11.50 -13.26
C THR A 90 -5.25 11.73 -11.86
N CYS A 91 -4.87 12.97 -11.55
CA CYS A 91 -4.48 13.35 -10.19
C CYS A 91 -5.60 13.09 -9.17
N SER A 92 -6.87 13.24 -9.58
CA SER A 92 -8.01 12.93 -8.72
C SER A 92 -8.05 11.45 -8.38
N ASP A 93 -7.74 10.57 -9.33
CA ASP A 93 -7.76 9.12 -9.11
C ASP A 93 -6.66 8.70 -8.14
N LEU A 94 -5.46 9.27 -8.25
CA LEU A 94 -4.36 9.04 -7.31
C LEU A 94 -4.72 9.48 -5.89
N ARG A 95 -5.26 10.69 -5.75
CA ARG A 95 -5.69 11.21 -4.45
C ARG A 95 -6.80 10.36 -3.85
N SER A 96 -7.82 10.01 -4.63
CA SER A 96 -8.90 9.13 -4.18
C SER A 96 -8.42 7.73 -3.84
N SER A 97 -7.37 7.23 -4.51
CA SER A 97 -6.71 5.97 -4.14
C SER A 97 -6.02 6.05 -2.79
N PHE A 98 -5.31 7.14 -2.53
CA PHE A 98 -4.70 7.37 -1.22
C PHE A 98 -5.77 7.51 -0.11
N GLU A 99 -6.87 8.22 -0.39
CA GLU A 99 -8.03 8.30 0.53
C GLU A 99 -8.62 6.92 0.84
N ARG A 100 -8.71 6.01 -0.14
CA ARG A 100 -9.14 4.62 0.11
C ARG A 100 -8.15 3.85 0.98
N ALA A 101 -6.85 4.11 0.84
CA ALA A 101 -5.83 3.52 1.69
C ALA A 101 -5.99 3.96 3.15
N LEU A 102 -6.23 5.26 3.39
CA LEU A 102 -6.58 5.78 4.72
C LEU A 102 -7.87 5.13 5.25
N ALA A 103 -8.93 5.08 4.43
CA ALA A 103 -10.20 4.48 4.81
C ALA A 103 -10.11 2.97 5.09
N ALA A 104 -9.11 2.26 4.56
CA ALA A 104 -8.84 0.88 4.93
C ALA A 104 -8.48 0.74 6.40
N TRP A 105 -7.68 1.66 6.93
CA TRP A 105 -7.32 1.74 8.35
C TRP A 105 -8.48 2.17 9.24
N GLU A 106 -9.29 3.15 8.81
CA GLU A 106 -10.48 3.58 9.56
C GLU A 106 -11.51 2.45 9.72
N ARG A 107 -11.74 1.67 8.65
CA ARG A 107 -12.70 0.57 8.65
C ARG A 107 -12.36 -0.52 9.66
N VAL A 108 -11.06 -0.74 9.92
CA VAL A 108 -10.60 -1.78 10.85
C VAL A 108 -10.37 -1.25 12.27
N HIS A 109 -10.37 0.07 12.47
CA HIS A 109 -10.05 0.66 13.78
C HIS A 109 -10.95 1.85 14.15
N ARG A 110 -11.80 1.66 15.18
CA ARG A 110 -12.83 2.65 15.59
C ARG A 110 -12.31 4.00 16.08
N ARG A 111 -11.01 4.12 16.35
CA ARG A 111 -10.39 5.36 16.87
C ARG A 111 -9.35 5.96 15.93
N ILE A 112 -9.17 5.40 14.74
CA ILE A 112 -8.34 6.03 13.70
C ILE A 112 -9.32 6.71 12.75
N SER A 113 -9.14 8.01 12.58
CA SER A 113 -9.81 8.81 11.56
C SER A 113 -8.80 9.73 10.90
N PHE A 114 -8.99 10.04 9.64
CA PHE A 114 -8.14 10.93 8.87
C PHE A 114 -8.96 12.12 8.38
N HIS A 115 -8.40 13.30 8.53
CA HIS A 115 -9.03 14.54 8.12
C HIS A 115 -8.13 15.25 7.15
N GLU A 116 -8.59 15.42 5.93
CA GLU A 116 -7.81 16.16 4.96
C GLU A 116 -7.82 17.65 5.31
N VAL A 117 -6.64 18.27 5.23
CA VAL A 117 -6.44 19.70 5.39
C VAL A 117 -5.87 20.26 4.11
N GLN A 118 -6.47 21.33 3.61
CA GLN A 118 -5.92 22.09 2.50
C GLN A 118 -4.81 23.01 2.98
N CYS A 119 -3.70 23.01 2.27
CA CYS A 119 -2.53 23.82 2.54
C CYS A 119 -2.23 24.76 1.38
N ASP A 120 -2.00 26.03 1.70
CA ASP A 120 -1.49 27.00 0.73
C ASP A 120 0.05 26.99 0.73
N LEU A 121 0.63 25.92 0.18
CA LEU A 121 2.09 25.77 0.08
C LEU A 121 2.65 26.68 -1.03
N ARG A 122 3.59 27.56 -0.70
CA ARG A 122 4.32 28.34 -1.72
C ARG A 122 5.56 27.58 -2.21
N PRO A 123 6.01 27.82 -3.45
CA PRO A 123 7.25 27.22 -3.94
C PRO A 123 8.44 27.52 -3.02
N GLY A 124 9.12 26.48 -2.55
CA GLY A 124 10.29 26.59 -1.66
C GLY A 124 9.99 26.79 -0.18
N GLU A 125 8.72 26.87 0.20
CA GLU A 125 8.28 26.91 1.60
C GLU A 125 8.27 25.49 2.20
N ALA A 126 8.73 25.35 3.45
CA ALA A 126 8.62 24.09 4.16
C ALA A 126 7.15 23.82 4.49
N TRP A 127 6.65 22.62 4.19
CA TRP A 127 5.26 22.26 4.49
C TRP A 127 4.94 22.36 5.98
N THR A 128 5.93 22.17 6.87
CA THR A 128 5.74 22.33 8.31
C THR A 128 5.36 23.75 8.72
N ASP A 129 5.75 24.75 7.93
CA ASP A 129 5.46 26.16 8.18
C ASP A 129 4.12 26.56 7.56
N ALA A 130 3.85 26.11 6.32
CA ALA A 130 2.59 26.33 5.63
C ALA A 130 1.41 25.54 6.24
N CYS A 131 1.70 24.36 6.80
CA CYS A 131 0.73 23.39 7.30
C CYS A 131 1.05 22.95 8.75
N PRO A 132 1.07 23.86 9.73
CA PRO A 132 1.54 23.53 11.07
C PRO A 132 0.69 22.49 11.80
N ARG A 133 -0.56 22.30 11.35
CA ARG A 133 -1.53 21.35 11.89
C ARG A 133 -1.51 19.99 11.17
N VAL A 134 -0.77 19.85 10.07
CA VAL A 134 -0.68 18.58 9.36
C VAL A 134 0.24 17.64 10.12
N GLU A 135 -0.26 16.43 10.32
CA GLU A 135 0.43 15.33 10.98
C GLU A 135 0.93 14.32 9.95
N LEU A 136 0.26 14.19 8.79
CA LEU A 136 0.66 13.31 7.71
C LEU A 136 0.83 14.08 6.40
N TRP A 137 2.06 14.23 5.92
CA TRP A 137 2.36 14.89 4.66
C TRP A 137 2.65 13.85 3.56
N VAL A 138 1.95 13.94 2.44
CA VAL A 138 2.08 12.98 1.33
C VAL A 138 2.76 13.66 0.16
N THR A 139 3.94 13.19 -0.25
CA THR A 139 4.77 13.84 -1.26
C THR A 139 5.58 12.84 -2.09
N SER A 140 6.45 13.36 -2.97
CA SER A 140 7.39 12.60 -3.78
C SER A 140 8.81 12.80 -3.26
N PHE A 141 9.75 11.93 -3.64
CA PHE A 141 11.15 12.11 -3.24
C PHE A 141 11.72 13.48 -3.66
N ALA A 142 11.28 14.02 -4.79
CA ALA A 142 11.67 15.35 -5.27
C ALA A 142 11.03 16.51 -4.46
N GLY A 143 9.88 16.27 -3.82
CA GLY A 143 9.17 17.23 -2.98
C GLY A 143 9.52 17.15 -1.48
N SER A 144 10.37 16.21 -1.07
CA SER A 144 10.84 16.12 0.31
C SER A 144 11.75 17.31 0.65
N SER A 145 11.18 18.38 1.19
CA SER A 145 11.95 19.47 1.78
C SER A 145 12.76 18.95 2.95
N SER A 146 13.98 19.47 3.09
CA SER A 146 15.07 19.01 3.96
C SER A 146 14.73 18.72 5.45
N PRO A 147 15.51 17.84 6.12
CA PRO A 147 16.65 17.14 5.54
C PRO A 147 16.17 16.00 4.66
N PRO A 148 16.79 15.80 3.48
CA PRO A 148 16.53 14.61 2.69
C PRO A 148 16.77 13.40 3.60
N PRO A 149 16.02 12.30 3.43
CA PRO A 149 16.42 11.05 4.05
C PRO A 149 17.91 10.82 3.70
N PRO A 150 18.74 10.31 4.64
CA PRO A 150 20.11 9.98 4.31
C PRO A 150 20.13 9.14 3.03
N PRO A 151 21.15 9.27 2.15
CA PRO A 151 21.30 8.41 1.00
C PRO A 151 21.66 7.00 1.49
N ALA A 152 20.62 6.29 1.88
CA ALA A 152 20.53 4.86 1.98
C ALA A 152 19.10 4.65 1.49
N HIS A 153 18.86 3.86 0.45
CA HIS A 153 19.00 2.42 0.53
C HIS A 153 19.09 1.87 -0.91
N ASP A 154 19.60 0.64 -1.05
CA ASP A 154 19.72 -0.13 -2.29
C ASP A 154 18.57 0.18 -3.27
N GLY A 155 18.91 0.28 -4.57
CA GLY A 155 18.12 0.78 -5.71
C GLY A 155 16.65 0.33 -5.93
N ASP A 156 15.98 -0.28 -4.95
CA ASP A 156 14.66 -0.91 -5.03
C ASP A 156 13.56 -0.20 -4.21
N GLN A 157 13.85 0.84 -3.40
CA GLN A 157 12.81 1.53 -2.62
C GLN A 157 11.98 2.51 -3.47
N VAL A 158 10.72 2.13 -3.74
CA VAL A 158 9.77 2.95 -4.54
C VAL A 158 8.84 3.83 -3.70
N ALA A 159 8.67 3.53 -2.42
CA ALA A 159 7.96 4.37 -1.45
C ALA A 159 8.64 4.26 -0.08
N SER A 160 8.43 5.27 0.77
CA SER A 160 8.96 5.30 2.14
C SER A 160 8.09 6.17 3.04
N THR A 161 8.17 5.92 4.34
CA THR A 161 7.56 6.76 5.37
C THR A 161 8.59 7.17 6.40
N ASP A 162 8.71 8.47 6.60
CA ASP A 162 9.62 9.10 7.54
C ASP A 162 8.83 9.71 8.72
N PRO A 163 8.66 8.95 9.82
CA PRO A 163 8.05 9.46 11.06
C PRO A 163 8.98 10.40 11.83
N VAL A 164 8.41 11.49 12.34
CA VAL A 164 9.03 12.45 13.27
C VAL A 164 8.55 12.13 14.68
N TYR A 165 9.50 12.06 15.62
CA TYR A 165 9.25 11.60 16.98
C TYR A 165 9.37 12.73 18.02
N ALA A 166 8.57 12.64 19.10
CA ALA A 166 8.70 13.46 20.30
C ALA A 166 8.67 12.60 21.57
N TYR A 167 9.31 13.06 22.65
CA TYR A 167 9.40 12.35 23.93
C TYR A 167 8.33 12.86 24.92
N SER A 168 7.43 11.97 25.35
CA SER A 168 6.25 12.29 26.17
C SER A 168 6.56 12.62 27.64
N SER A 169 7.76 12.36 28.17
CA SER A 169 8.10 12.78 29.54
C SER A 169 8.01 14.31 29.73
N GLN A 170 7.98 15.08 28.64
CA GLN A 170 7.83 16.53 28.64
C GLN A 170 6.37 17.02 28.56
N LEU A 171 5.40 16.16 28.23
CA LEU A 171 4.02 16.58 27.94
C LEU A 171 3.08 16.53 29.16
N GLY A 172 3.49 15.93 30.29
CA GLY A 172 2.71 15.90 31.53
C GLY A 172 1.32 15.25 31.40
N ARG A 173 1.12 14.40 30.38
CA ARG A 173 -0.19 13.82 30.03
C ARG A 173 -0.25 12.34 30.40
N LEU A 174 -1.40 11.91 30.91
CA LEU A 174 -1.76 10.49 31.01
C LEU A 174 -1.98 9.96 29.59
N LEU A 175 -1.29 8.87 29.28
CA LEU A 175 -1.24 8.31 27.94
C LEU A 175 -2.18 7.11 27.89
N ARG A 176 -3.15 7.13 26.98
CA ARG A 176 -4.13 6.05 26.86
C ARG A 176 -3.87 5.30 25.56
N LEU A 177 -3.74 3.99 25.66
CA LEU A 177 -3.57 3.13 24.50
C LEU A 177 -4.88 3.07 23.68
N THR A 178 -4.81 2.66 22.42
CA THR A 178 -5.98 2.56 21.53
C THR A 178 -7.04 1.58 22.06
N ASN A 179 -6.64 0.62 22.89
CA ASN A 179 -7.53 -0.29 23.61
C ASN A 179 -8.17 0.29 24.89
N GLY A 180 -7.80 1.52 25.27
CA GLY A 180 -8.37 2.22 26.39
C GLY A 180 -7.65 2.03 27.74
N VAL A 181 -6.53 1.30 27.77
CA VAL A 181 -5.69 1.17 28.97
C VAL A 181 -4.85 2.43 29.17
N GLU A 182 -4.79 2.93 30.40
CA GLU A 182 -4.00 4.11 30.76
C GLU A 182 -2.62 3.68 31.25
N LEU A 183 -1.57 4.26 30.66
CA LEU A 183 -0.19 4.15 31.12
C LEU A 183 0.08 5.35 32.03
N GLN A 184 0.35 5.09 33.31
CA GLN A 184 0.70 6.14 34.26
C GLN A 184 2.18 6.53 34.12
N SER A 185 2.50 7.80 33.84
CA SER A 185 3.83 8.42 34.08
C SER A 185 5.08 7.69 33.55
N HIS A 186 5.20 7.44 32.25
CA HIS A 186 6.45 6.91 31.67
C HIS A 186 6.88 7.67 30.42
N SER A 187 8.19 7.69 30.15
CA SER A 187 8.78 8.29 28.95
C SER A 187 8.46 7.43 27.73
N THR A 188 7.37 7.75 27.04
CA THR A 188 7.08 7.18 25.72
C THR A 188 7.67 8.07 24.64
N VAL A 189 7.92 7.47 23.48
CA VAL A 189 8.25 8.20 22.26
C VAL A 189 7.03 8.10 21.34
N GLU A 190 6.51 9.26 20.97
CA GLU A 190 5.29 9.44 20.18
C GLU A 190 5.68 9.84 18.77
N ILE A 191 4.98 9.29 17.78
CA ILE A 191 5.03 9.85 16.42
C ILE A 191 4.15 11.10 16.45
N VAL A 192 4.74 12.26 16.15
CA VAL A 192 4.02 13.55 16.15
C VAL A 192 3.71 14.03 14.74
N ARG A 193 4.50 13.59 13.77
CA ARG A 193 4.28 13.80 12.34
C ARG A 193 4.84 12.62 11.55
N ALA A 194 4.40 12.43 10.33
CA ALA A 194 4.98 11.51 9.38
C ALA A 194 4.94 12.10 7.98
N GLN A 195 5.93 11.76 7.18
CA GLN A 195 5.98 12.09 5.77
C GLN A 195 5.97 10.78 4.96
N ILE A 196 4.97 10.63 4.09
CA ILE A 196 4.93 9.52 3.12
C ILE A 196 5.47 10.04 1.80
N VAL A 197 6.40 9.29 1.22
CA VAL A 197 7.18 9.70 0.05
C VAL A 197 7.05 8.62 -1.03
N PHE A 198 6.64 9.04 -2.24
CA PHE A 198 6.51 8.16 -3.41
C PHE A 198 7.56 8.44 -4.50
N GLY A 199 7.98 7.38 -5.17
CA GLY A 199 8.87 7.36 -6.33
C GLY A 199 8.25 8.00 -7.56
N GLY A 200 8.88 9.04 -8.09
CA GLY A 200 8.53 9.67 -9.38
C GLY A 200 9.66 9.61 -10.42
N GLY A 201 10.73 8.86 -10.14
CA GLY A 201 11.88 8.72 -11.04
C GLY A 201 11.59 7.80 -12.24
N SER A 202 12.37 7.91 -13.31
CA SER A 202 12.19 7.13 -14.56
C SER A 202 12.25 5.61 -14.38
N ASP A 203 12.88 5.16 -13.31
CA ASP A 203 13.11 3.74 -13.02
C ASP A 203 11.97 3.14 -12.18
N VAL A 204 11.04 3.98 -11.71
CA VAL A 204 9.84 3.55 -10.97
C VAL A 204 8.66 3.46 -11.92
N CYS A 205 7.78 2.49 -11.70
CA CYS A 205 6.51 2.44 -12.41
C CYS A 205 5.35 2.01 -11.49
N TRP A 206 4.21 2.65 -11.70
CA TRP A 206 3.01 2.48 -10.88
C TRP A 206 1.79 2.08 -11.73
N TYR A 207 0.83 1.44 -11.07
CA TYR A 207 -0.55 1.27 -11.54
C TYR A 207 -1.55 1.52 -10.40
N LEU A 208 -2.81 1.78 -10.75
CA LEU A 208 -3.86 2.17 -9.81
C LEU A 208 -4.97 1.13 -9.63
N ASP A 209 -5.33 0.36 -10.66
CA ASP A 209 -6.46 -0.58 -10.59
C ASP A 209 -6.11 -1.90 -9.87
N SER A 210 -6.08 -1.83 -8.54
CA SER A 210 -5.84 -2.97 -7.64
C SER A 210 -6.90 -4.08 -7.75
N TRP A 211 -8.14 -3.75 -8.12
CA TRP A 211 -9.21 -4.74 -8.27
C TRP A 211 -9.03 -5.57 -9.54
N PHE A 212 -8.76 -4.90 -10.67
CA PHE A 212 -8.46 -5.56 -11.93
C PHE A 212 -7.19 -6.41 -11.81
N CYS A 213 -6.09 -5.82 -11.33
CA CYS A 213 -4.84 -6.55 -11.19
C CYS A 213 -4.95 -7.66 -10.13
N GLY A 214 -5.70 -7.48 -9.05
CA GLY A 214 -5.97 -8.54 -8.07
C GLY A 214 -6.69 -9.75 -8.67
N ALA A 215 -7.71 -9.53 -9.51
CA ALA A 215 -8.38 -10.61 -10.25
C ALA A 215 -7.41 -11.31 -11.22
N LEU A 216 -6.50 -10.54 -11.81
CA LEU A 216 -5.47 -11.04 -12.72
C LEU A 216 -4.41 -11.86 -11.97
N HIS A 217 -3.93 -11.41 -10.81
CA HIS A 217 -3.01 -12.14 -9.93
C HIS A 217 -3.59 -13.46 -9.41
N ALA A 218 -4.92 -13.54 -9.23
CA ALA A 218 -5.59 -14.79 -8.87
C ALA A 218 -5.53 -15.85 -9.99
N LEU A 219 -5.20 -15.45 -11.23
CA LEU A 219 -4.98 -16.37 -12.34
C LEU A 219 -3.58 -16.99 -12.25
N ARG A 220 -3.49 -18.30 -12.42
CA ARG A 220 -2.20 -19.02 -12.49
C ARG A 220 -1.32 -18.45 -13.61
N ASP A 221 -0.01 -18.42 -13.41
CA ASP A 221 0.95 -17.90 -14.41
C ASP A 221 0.82 -18.51 -15.80
N SER A 222 0.41 -19.78 -15.88
CA SER A 222 0.11 -20.45 -17.13
C SER A 222 -1.01 -19.77 -17.92
N LEU A 223 -2.04 -19.25 -17.24
CA LEU A 223 -3.18 -18.59 -17.88
C LEU A 223 -2.79 -17.22 -18.44
N PHE A 224 -1.92 -16.47 -17.76
CA PHE A 224 -1.34 -15.23 -18.30
C PHE A 224 -0.58 -15.46 -19.60
N LEU A 225 0.28 -16.49 -19.63
CA LEU A 225 1.00 -16.87 -20.85
C LEU A 225 0.02 -17.27 -21.97
N THR A 226 -1.10 -17.92 -21.60
CA THR A 226 -2.15 -18.31 -22.55
C THR A 226 -2.88 -17.09 -23.11
N ILE A 227 -3.26 -16.12 -22.28
CA ILE A 227 -3.89 -14.86 -22.69
C ILE A 227 -2.95 -14.06 -23.59
N GLY A 228 -1.67 -13.95 -23.19
CA GLY A 228 -0.62 -13.32 -23.99
C GLY A 228 -0.47 -13.99 -25.35
N ALA A 229 -0.35 -15.31 -25.40
CA ALA A 229 -0.25 -16.07 -26.64
C ALA A 229 -1.49 -15.93 -27.53
N ALA A 230 -2.69 -15.91 -26.95
CA ALA A 230 -3.94 -15.72 -27.68
C ALA A 230 -4.01 -14.31 -28.31
N LEU A 231 -3.64 -13.28 -27.56
CA LEU A 231 -3.61 -11.89 -28.04
C LEU A 231 -2.56 -11.68 -29.14
N TRP A 232 -1.36 -12.26 -28.99
CA TRP A 232 -0.34 -12.27 -30.03
C TRP A 232 -0.74 -13.08 -31.27
N GLY A 233 -1.44 -14.19 -31.06
CA GLY A 233 -2.03 -14.99 -32.14
C GLY A 233 -3.04 -14.16 -32.93
N ALA A 234 -3.99 -13.52 -32.25
CA ALA A 234 -4.99 -12.66 -32.87
C ALA A 234 -4.37 -11.51 -33.68
N PHE A 235 -3.37 -10.84 -33.11
CA PHE A 235 -2.59 -9.81 -33.80
C PHE A 235 -1.93 -10.35 -35.08
N SER A 236 -1.22 -11.47 -34.97
CA SER A 236 -0.46 -12.08 -36.08
C SER A 236 -1.38 -12.56 -37.20
N PHE A 237 -2.49 -13.22 -36.86
CA PHE A 237 -3.50 -13.62 -37.83
C PHE A 237 -4.11 -12.43 -38.55
N SER A 238 -4.39 -11.34 -37.81
CA SER A 238 -4.92 -10.12 -38.41
C SER A 238 -3.92 -9.45 -39.36
N LEU A 239 -2.66 -9.37 -38.95
CA LEU A 239 -1.59 -8.81 -39.77
C LEU A 239 -1.43 -9.61 -41.08
N ILE A 240 -1.37 -10.95 -40.98
CA ILE A 240 -1.30 -11.83 -42.15
C ILE A 240 -2.52 -11.64 -43.05
N TYR A 241 -3.72 -11.58 -42.48
CA TYR A 241 -4.95 -11.32 -43.22
C TYR A 241 -4.85 -10.03 -44.04
N TRP A 242 -4.44 -8.92 -43.40
CA TRP A 242 -4.27 -7.63 -44.07
C TRP A 242 -3.18 -7.64 -45.14
N LEU A 243 -2.05 -8.30 -44.89
CA LEU A 243 -0.96 -8.44 -45.86
C LEU A 243 -1.38 -9.24 -47.10
N LEU A 244 -2.05 -10.39 -46.91
CA LEU A 244 -2.56 -11.21 -48.00
C LEU A 244 -3.62 -10.47 -48.82
N ARG A 245 -4.49 -9.73 -48.14
CA ARG A 245 -5.52 -8.88 -48.76
C ARG A 245 -4.91 -7.77 -49.62
N LEU A 246 -3.91 -7.06 -49.10
CA LEU A 246 -3.18 -6.01 -49.85
C LEU A 246 -2.42 -6.59 -51.05
N TRP A 247 -1.79 -7.76 -50.87
CA TRP A 247 -1.11 -8.47 -51.96
C TRP A 247 -2.07 -8.87 -53.08
N HIS A 248 -3.23 -9.44 -52.73
CA HIS A 248 -4.23 -9.85 -53.71
C HIS A 248 -4.81 -8.67 -54.48
N ALA A 249 -5.11 -7.56 -53.80
CA ALA A 249 -5.58 -6.33 -54.43
C ALA A 249 -4.56 -5.78 -55.45
N ARG A 250 -3.27 -5.80 -55.11
CA ARG A 250 -2.19 -5.39 -56.01
C ARG A 250 -2.01 -6.32 -57.21
N ARG A 251 -2.10 -7.64 -57.01
CA ARG A 251 -1.84 -8.62 -58.08
C ARG A 251 -2.98 -8.75 -59.08
N PHE A 252 -4.22 -8.62 -58.64
CA PHE A 252 -5.40 -8.91 -59.46
C PHE A 252 -6.26 -7.66 -59.79
N GLY A 253 -5.86 -6.47 -59.32
CA GLY A 253 -6.57 -5.23 -59.63
C GLY A 253 -8.01 -5.15 -59.10
N VAL A 254 -8.39 -6.03 -58.16
CA VAL A 254 -9.75 -6.08 -57.64
C VAL A 254 -9.95 -4.92 -56.66
N GLY A 255 -10.70 -3.89 -57.05
CA GLY A 255 -10.95 -2.70 -56.24
C GLY A 255 -11.76 -2.99 -54.97
N ALA A 256 -11.51 -2.27 -53.87
CA ALA A 256 -12.00 -2.51 -52.51
C ALA A 256 -13.54 -2.65 -52.29
N ARG A 257 -14.37 -2.58 -53.34
CA ARG A 257 -15.84 -2.57 -53.28
C ARG A 257 -16.51 -3.87 -52.82
N HIS A 258 -15.81 -5.00 -52.79
CA HIS A 258 -16.37 -6.32 -52.42
C HIS A 258 -15.99 -6.75 -51.00
N TRP A 259 -15.51 -5.83 -50.16
CA TRP A 259 -15.02 -6.14 -48.83
C TRP A 259 -16.16 -6.00 -47.82
N SER A 260 -16.41 -7.06 -47.04
CA SER A 260 -17.30 -6.95 -45.88
C SER A 260 -16.68 -5.96 -44.90
N GLY A 261 -17.30 -4.78 -44.78
CA GLY A 261 -16.84 -3.73 -43.87
C GLY A 261 -16.72 -4.23 -42.43
N ILE A 262 -17.67 -5.07 -41.99
CA ILE A 262 -17.68 -5.66 -40.65
C ILE A 262 -16.44 -6.55 -40.43
N ALA A 263 -16.12 -7.43 -41.38
CA ALA A 263 -14.94 -8.28 -41.25
C ALA A 263 -13.66 -7.45 -41.23
N ALA A 264 -13.55 -6.43 -42.08
CA ALA A 264 -12.42 -5.52 -42.09
C ALA A 264 -12.27 -4.78 -40.74
N THR A 265 -13.38 -4.31 -40.16
CA THR A 265 -13.39 -3.66 -38.84
C THR A 265 -12.93 -4.60 -37.74
N VAL A 266 -13.47 -5.83 -37.68
CA VAL A 266 -13.07 -6.83 -36.67
C VAL A 266 -11.58 -7.13 -36.76
N TRP A 267 -11.07 -7.37 -37.97
CA TRP A 267 -9.64 -7.60 -38.16
C TRP A 267 -8.81 -6.38 -37.77
N LEU A 268 -9.24 -5.17 -38.11
CA LEU A 268 -8.54 -3.95 -37.71
C LEU A 268 -8.50 -3.79 -36.18
N VAL A 269 -9.58 -4.11 -35.47
CA VAL A 269 -9.61 -4.14 -34.01
C VAL A 269 -8.64 -5.19 -33.46
N LEU A 270 -8.65 -6.41 -34.01
CA LEU A 270 -7.70 -7.48 -33.60
C LEU A 270 -6.24 -7.18 -33.98
N LEU A 271 -5.99 -6.25 -34.90
CA LEU A 271 -4.65 -5.78 -35.24
C LEU A 271 -4.17 -4.71 -34.26
N VAL A 272 -5.07 -3.83 -33.81
CA VAL A 272 -4.68 -2.65 -33.02
C VAL A 272 -4.82 -2.88 -31.53
N ALA A 273 -5.92 -3.48 -31.06
CA ALA A 273 -6.26 -3.57 -29.64
C ALA A 273 -5.37 -4.50 -28.79
N PRO A 274 -4.85 -5.65 -29.28
CA PRO A 274 -4.08 -6.55 -28.43
C PRO A 274 -2.80 -5.96 -27.85
N VAL A 275 -2.08 -5.12 -28.61
CA VAL A 275 -0.78 -4.58 -28.18
C VAL A 275 -0.93 -3.54 -27.06
N PRO A 276 -1.80 -2.51 -27.16
CA PRO A 276 -2.08 -1.59 -26.06
C PRO A 276 -2.68 -2.30 -24.84
N LEU A 277 -3.55 -3.30 -25.03
CA LEU A 277 -4.11 -4.05 -23.92
C LEU A 277 -3.03 -4.85 -23.16
N LEU A 278 -2.14 -5.53 -23.88
CA LEU A 278 -1.03 -6.25 -23.26
C LEU A 278 -0.07 -5.32 -22.53
N ARG A 279 0.34 -4.22 -23.17
CA ARG A 279 1.39 -3.34 -22.63
C ARG A 279 0.90 -2.30 -21.63
N GLY A 280 -0.32 -1.79 -21.82
CA GLY A 280 -0.87 -0.71 -21.02
C GLY A 280 -1.77 -1.17 -19.88
N VAL A 281 -2.27 -2.42 -19.92
CA VAL A 281 -3.22 -2.93 -18.92
C VAL A 281 -2.71 -4.19 -18.22
N ILE A 282 -2.28 -5.21 -18.99
CA ILE A 282 -1.91 -6.51 -18.41
C ILE A 282 -0.48 -6.51 -17.85
N ALA A 283 0.51 -6.00 -18.60
CA ALA A 283 1.91 -5.98 -18.18
C ALA A 283 2.16 -5.15 -16.91
N PRO A 284 1.55 -3.95 -16.73
CA PRO A 284 1.73 -3.16 -15.51
C PRO A 284 1.35 -3.91 -14.24
N CYS A 285 0.32 -4.76 -14.27
CA CYS A 285 -0.06 -5.57 -13.10
C CYS A 285 1.08 -6.49 -12.62
N ARG A 286 2.02 -6.87 -13.48
CA ARG A 286 3.16 -7.73 -13.11
C ARG A 286 4.45 -6.96 -12.90
N GLU A 287 4.66 -5.92 -13.69
CA GLU A 287 5.95 -5.24 -13.79
C GLU A 287 6.01 -3.98 -12.91
N CYS A 288 4.88 -3.49 -12.42
CA CYS A 288 4.78 -2.24 -11.69
C CYS A 288 4.17 -2.40 -10.30
N PHE A 289 4.39 -1.38 -9.48
CA PHE A 289 3.92 -1.35 -8.11
C PHE A 289 2.46 -0.87 -8.04
N ASP A 290 1.67 -1.53 -7.19
CA ASP A 290 0.31 -1.11 -6.86
C ASP A 290 0.36 0.12 -5.96
N PHE A 291 -0.09 1.26 -6.47
CA PHE A 291 -0.07 2.51 -5.72
C PHE A 291 -0.99 2.48 -4.49
N GLU A 292 -2.17 1.86 -4.58
CA GLU A 292 -3.11 1.77 -3.46
C GLU A 292 -2.55 0.86 -2.37
N ALA A 293 -2.03 -0.31 -2.73
CA ALA A 293 -1.43 -1.25 -1.78
C ALA A 293 -0.18 -0.66 -1.11
N ALA A 294 0.70 0.00 -1.88
CA ALA A 294 1.84 0.72 -1.33
C ALA A 294 1.38 1.84 -0.38
N SER A 295 0.35 2.60 -0.74
CA SER A 295 -0.22 3.62 0.13
C SER A 295 -0.73 3.04 1.47
N VAL A 296 -1.44 1.90 1.44
CA VAL A 296 -1.90 1.22 2.66
C VAL A 296 -0.72 0.83 3.55
N HIS A 297 0.33 0.29 2.93
CA HIS A 297 1.57 -0.14 3.59
C HIS A 297 2.30 1.04 4.26
N GLU A 298 2.51 2.14 3.53
CA GLU A 298 3.16 3.35 4.05
C GLU A 298 2.34 4.04 5.15
N VAL A 299 1.00 4.09 5.04
CA VAL A 299 0.15 4.56 6.14
C VAL A 299 0.32 3.68 7.37
N GLY A 300 0.54 2.37 7.20
CA GLY A 300 0.91 1.47 8.29
C GLY A 300 2.19 1.91 8.99
N HIS A 301 3.23 2.31 8.24
CA HIS A 301 4.46 2.89 8.81
C HIS A 301 4.22 4.19 9.53
N ALA A 302 3.40 5.08 8.96
CA ALA A 302 3.01 6.32 9.62
C ALA A 302 2.35 6.01 10.97
N LEU A 303 1.56 4.93 11.05
CA LEU A 303 0.90 4.46 12.27
C LEU A 303 1.80 3.68 13.24
N GLY A 304 3.08 3.44 12.90
CA GLY A 304 4.06 2.76 13.74
C GLY A 304 4.22 1.25 13.49
N LEU A 305 3.61 0.72 12.42
CA LEU A 305 3.84 -0.65 11.95
C LEU A 305 5.15 -0.71 11.14
N GLY A 306 5.84 -1.84 11.09
CA GLY A 306 7.09 -2.02 10.34
C GLY A 306 6.96 -3.08 9.25
N HIS A 307 8.02 -3.29 8.48
CA HIS A 307 8.05 -4.31 7.42
C HIS A 307 7.97 -5.71 8.02
N PRO A 308 7.13 -6.62 7.47
CA PRO A 308 7.08 -8.01 7.92
C PRO A 308 8.47 -8.69 7.92
N ASN A 309 9.37 -8.25 7.04
CA ASN A 309 10.63 -8.94 6.72
C ASN A 309 11.86 -8.35 7.45
N GLY A 310 11.68 -7.34 8.31
CA GLY A 310 12.77 -6.52 8.89
C GLY A 310 13.57 -7.17 10.04
N GLY A 311 13.64 -8.51 10.11
CA GLY A 311 14.37 -9.24 11.16
C GLY A 311 13.61 -9.40 12.49
N GLY A 312 12.40 -8.86 12.62
CA GLY A 312 11.47 -9.28 13.65
C GLY A 312 10.70 -10.52 13.19
N ALA A 313 10.37 -11.42 14.10
CA ALA A 313 9.51 -12.55 13.77
C ALA A 313 8.18 -12.04 13.23
N ASN A 314 7.79 -12.51 12.02
CA ASN A 314 6.44 -12.36 11.47
C ASN A 314 5.42 -12.56 12.60
N VAL A 315 4.35 -11.77 12.67
CA VAL A 315 3.25 -12.08 13.58
C VAL A 315 1.91 -12.08 12.88
N TYR A 316 1.03 -12.98 13.30
CA TYR A 316 -0.35 -13.06 12.81
C TYR A 316 -1.33 -13.08 13.97
N GLN A 317 -2.53 -12.57 13.73
CA GLN A 317 -3.63 -12.69 14.70
C GLN A 317 -4.36 -14.02 14.45
N ARG A 318 -4.39 -14.90 15.46
CA ARG A 318 -4.92 -16.27 15.35
C ARG A 318 -6.40 -16.37 14.94
N ALA A 319 -7.27 -15.57 15.55
CA ALA A 319 -8.70 -15.56 15.25
C ALA A 319 -8.97 -15.00 13.84
N LEU A 320 -8.35 -13.88 13.46
CA LEU A 320 -8.48 -13.28 12.13
C LEU A 320 -7.97 -14.23 11.04
N ALA A 321 -6.81 -14.86 11.28
CA ALA A 321 -6.26 -15.86 10.37
C ALA A 321 -7.15 -17.10 10.21
N ALA A 322 -7.88 -17.48 11.26
CA ALA A 322 -8.87 -18.55 11.21
C ALA A 322 -10.23 -18.10 10.63
N GLY A 323 -10.38 -16.83 10.22
CA GLY A 323 -11.66 -16.27 9.78
C GLY A 323 -12.70 -16.18 10.91
N LEU A 324 -12.24 -16.19 12.17
CA LEU A 324 -13.08 -16.15 13.36
C LEU A 324 -13.14 -14.73 13.92
N PRO A 325 -14.28 -14.31 14.50
CA PRO A 325 -14.36 -13.05 15.22
C PRO A 325 -13.45 -13.08 16.45
N LEU A 326 -12.91 -11.91 16.82
CA LEU A 326 -12.18 -11.74 18.07
C LEU A 326 -13.08 -12.07 19.26
N ASN A 327 -12.59 -12.88 20.20
CA ASN A 327 -13.33 -13.13 21.44
C ASN A 327 -13.35 -11.88 22.33
N ALA A 328 -14.17 -11.86 23.39
CA ALA A 328 -14.30 -10.69 24.27
C ALA A 328 -12.96 -10.18 24.84
N SER A 329 -12.02 -11.08 25.16
CA SER A 329 -10.69 -10.70 25.66
C SER A 329 -9.76 -10.19 24.56
N GLU A 330 -9.79 -10.82 23.38
CA GLU A 330 -9.02 -10.40 22.21
C GLU A 330 -9.57 -9.10 21.58
N CYS A 331 -10.86 -8.79 21.79
CA CYS A 331 -11.45 -7.52 21.39
C CYS A 331 -10.90 -6.34 22.22
N LEU A 332 -10.67 -6.57 23.52
CA LEU A 332 -10.08 -5.58 24.43
C LEU A 332 -8.55 -5.54 24.34
N ASN A 333 -7.90 -6.64 24.00
CA ASN A 333 -6.46 -6.68 23.76
C ASN A 333 -6.16 -7.57 22.53
N PRO A 334 -6.19 -6.99 21.32
CA PRO A 334 -5.99 -7.72 20.06
C PRO A 334 -4.67 -8.50 20.02
N TRP A 335 -3.66 -7.99 20.72
CA TRP A 335 -2.33 -8.58 20.80
C TRP A 335 -2.28 -9.88 21.60
N ARG A 336 -3.27 -10.17 22.46
CA ARG A 336 -3.38 -11.50 23.11
C ARG A 336 -3.58 -12.64 22.10
N GLY A 337 -4.22 -12.35 20.97
CA GLY A 337 -4.42 -13.31 19.89
C GLY A 337 -3.28 -13.33 18.89
N VAL A 338 -2.31 -12.41 19.00
CA VAL A 338 -1.17 -12.33 18.09
C VAL A 338 -0.12 -13.39 18.45
N ARG A 339 0.41 -14.06 17.43
CA ARG A 339 1.39 -15.14 17.54
C ARG A 339 2.55 -14.85 16.61
N GLN A 340 3.76 -15.22 17.01
CA GLN A 340 4.91 -15.24 16.10
C GLN A 340 4.75 -16.32 15.03
N GLY A 341 5.33 -16.07 13.86
CA GLY A 341 5.26 -16.88 12.65
C GLY A 341 4.19 -16.42 11.66
N THR A 342 3.87 -17.32 10.74
CA THR A 342 2.78 -17.20 9.76
C THR A 342 1.57 -18.03 10.22
N PRO A 343 0.35 -17.70 9.74
CA PRO A 343 -0.82 -18.53 10.00
C PRO A 343 -0.64 -20.00 9.62
N PRO A 344 -1.20 -20.96 10.37
CA PRO A 344 -1.21 -22.37 9.97
C PRO A 344 -1.85 -22.53 8.58
N GLY A 345 -1.12 -23.15 7.64
CA GLY A 345 -1.58 -23.35 6.26
C GLY A 345 -1.41 -22.14 5.34
N ALA A 346 -0.76 -21.06 5.78
CA ALA A 346 -0.31 -20.01 4.87
C ALA A 346 0.66 -20.61 3.84
N ALA A 347 0.46 -20.26 2.56
CA ALA A 347 1.42 -20.59 1.53
C ALA A 347 2.75 -19.93 1.87
N ILE A 348 3.82 -20.72 1.95
CA ILE A 348 5.18 -20.20 2.12
C ILE A 348 5.56 -19.61 0.77
N ASP A 349 5.59 -18.29 0.71
CA ASP A 349 6.17 -17.57 -0.41
C ASP A 349 7.52 -17.01 0.04
N ALA A 350 8.59 -17.59 -0.50
CA ALA A 350 9.95 -17.21 -0.23
C ALA A 350 10.28 -15.79 -0.74
N GLU A 351 9.52 -15.29 -1.73
CA GLU A 351 9.67 -13.94 -2.29
C GLU A 351 8.86 -12.91 -1.50
N ALA A 352 7.69 -13.28 -0.96
CA ALA A 352 6.87 -12.39 -0.12
C ALA A 352 7.39 -12.22 1.32
N GLY A 353 8.44 -12.94 1.73
CA GLY A 353 8.99 -12.89 3.09
C GLY A 353 8.16 -13.64 4.14
N CYS A 354 7.17 -14.43 3.71
CA CYS A 354 6.39 -15.30 4.60
C CYS A 354 7.16 -16.59 4.95
N SER A 355 8.26 -16.48 5.70
CA SER A 355 8.89 -17.68 6.26
C SER A 355 8.13 -18.15 7.50
N PRO A 356 7.90 -19.47 7.67
CA PRO A 356 7.51 -20.01 8.97
C PRO A 356 8.55 -19.56 10.00
N ALA A 357 8.12 -19.31 11.23
CA ALA A 357 9.07 -19.07 12.32
C ALA A 357 10.05 -20.26 12.30
N GLY A 358 11.32 -19.98 11.98
CA GLY A 358 12.35 -21.00 12.07
C GLY A 358 12.23 -21.60 13.46
N GLU A 359 12.00 -22.91 13.53
CA GLU A 359 12.32 -23.66 14.73
C GLU A 359 13.75 -23.26 15.05
N GLY A 360 13.95 -22.53 16.14
CA GLY A 360 15.27 -22.16 16.58
C GLY A 360 16.08 -23.45 16.62
N GLU A 361 17.08 -23.55 15.76
CA GLU A 361 18.18 -24.48 15.96
C GLU A 361 18.76 -24.08 17.30
N GLY A 362 18.33 -24.79 18.34
CA GLY A 362 19.01 -24.79 19.61
C GLY A 362 20.32 -25.52 19.41
N GLU A 363 21.40 -24.76 19.20
CA GLU A 363 22.74 -25.05 19.71
C GLU A 363 23.42 -23.75 20.16
#